data_AF-A0A963QKY8-F1
#
_entry.id   AF-A0A963QKY8-F1
#
_cell.length_a   1.000
_cell.length_b   1.000
_cell.length_c   1.000
_cell.angle_alpha   90.00
_cell.angle_beta   90.00
_cell.angle_gamma   90.00
#
_symmetry.space_group_name_H-M   'P 1'
#
loop_
_entity.id
_entity.type
_entity.pdbx_description
1 polymer ?
#
loop_
_entity_poly.entity_id
_entity_poly.type
_entity_poly.pdbx_seq_one_letter_code
_entity_poly.pdbx_strand_id
1 'polypeptide(L)' 'NQPYDMKEVIRKVVDEEDFFELQPTFAANIVIGFGRIEGRTVGIVANQPMALAGVLDIDSSRKAARFVRFCDAFNIPI' A
#
# COMPACT_ATOMS: atom_id res chain seq x y z
N ASN A 1 14.61 12.40 13.88
CA ASN A 1 13.99 11.58 12.81
C ASN A 1 13.50 10.27 13.39
N GLN A 2 12.24 10.19 13.79
CA GLN A 2 11.60 8.93 14.17
C GLN A 2 10.75 8.44 12.99
N PRO A 3 10.92 7.18 12.55
CA PRO A 3 10.03 6.59 11.56
C PRO A 3 8.62 6.43 12.15
N TYR A 4 7.60 6.45 11.29
CA TYR A 4 6.20 6.25 11.65
C TYR A 4 5.62 5.08 10.86
N ASP A 5 4.56 4.45 11.37
CA ASP A 5 3.89 3.36 10.67
C ASP A 5 2.95 3.92 9.59
N MET A 6 3.30 3.72 8.32
CA MET A 6 2.46 4.17 7.21
C MET A 6 1.08 3.49 7.22
N LYS A 7 0.93 2.32 7.85
CA LYS A 7 -0.38 1.64 7.98
C LYS A 7 -1.35 2.41 8.86
N GLU A 8 -0.87 3.13 9.87
CA GLU A 8 -1.73 4.00 10.69
C GLU A 8 -2.29 5.15 9.87
N VAL A 9 -1.49 5.72 8.96
CA VAL A 9 -1.95 6.77 8.04
C VAL A 9 -2.98 6.21 7.08
N ILE A 10 -2.73 5.03 6.49
CA ILE A 10 -3.67 4.37 5.57
C ILE A 10 -5.02 4.12 6.25
N ARG A 11 -5.02 3.54 7.46
CA ARG A 11 -6.26 3.25 8.21
C ARG A 11 -7.11 4.49 8.47
N LYS A 12 -6.48 5.64 8.70
CA LYS A 12 -7.20 6.92 8.91
C LYS A 12 -7.76 7.54 7.62
N VAL A 13 -7.29 7.09 6.46
CA VAL A 13 -7.71 7.60 5.14
C VAL A 13 -8.84 6.76 4.54
N VAL A 14 -8.79 5.44 4.75
CA VAL A 14 -9.82 4.53 4.21
C VAL A 14 -11.08 4.53 5.08
N ASP A 15 -12.21 4.28 4.45
CA ASP A 15 -13.49 4.10 5.12
C ASP A 15 -13.40 2.98 6.17
N GLU A 16 -14.03 3.19 7.32
CA GLU A 16 -14.15 2.19 8.41
C GLU A 16 -12.81 1.65 8.96
N GLU A 17 -11.69 2.30 8.64
CA GLU A 17 -10.33 1.81 8.93
C GLU A 17 -10.03 0.42 8.32
N ASP A 18 -10.82 -0.03 7.34
CA ASP A 18 -10.69 -1.35 6.73
C ASP A 18 -9.71 -1.30 5.55
N PHE A 19 -8.52 -1.83 5.81
CA PHE A 19 -7.45 -1.95 4.82
C PHE A 19 -7.05 -3.41 4.62
N PHE A 20 -7.29 -3.91 3.41
CA PHE A 20 -6.91 -5.24 3.00
C PHE A 20 -5.49 -5.25 2.40
N GLU A 21 -4.50 -5.47 3.25
CA GLU A 21 -3.10 -5.53 2.85
C GLU A 21 -2.77 -6.81 2.05
N LEU A 22 -2.06 -6.64 0.93
CA LEU A 22 -1.57 -7.74 0.11
C LEU A 22 -0.08 -7.96 0.33
N GLN A 23 0.31 -9.23 0.44
CA GLN A 23 1.70 -9.66 0.65
C GLN A 23 2.37 -8.95 1.85
N PRO A 24 1.77 -9.00 3.06
CA PRO A 24 2.27 -8.25 4.23
C PRO A 24 3.66 -8.72 4.69
N THR A 25 4.06 -9.94 4.35
CA THR A 25 5.34 -10.56 4.76
C THR A 25 6.44 -10.48 3.68
N PHE A 26 6.17 -9.86 2.53
CA PHE A 26 7.14 -9.72 1.42
C PHE A 26 7.39 -8.24 1.10
N ALA A 27 8.65 -7.84 0.95
CA ALA A 27 9.08 -6.45 0.68
C ALA A 27 8.36 -5.42 1.59
N ALA A 28 8.65 -5.49 2.89
CA ALA A 28 7.94 -4.72 3.93
C ALA A 28 8.18 -3.19 3.86
N ASN A 29 9.16 -2.74 3.08
CA ASN A 29 9.46 -1.34 2.75
C ASN A 29 8.40 -0.69 1.84
N ILE A 30 7.51 -1.48 1.22
CA ILE A 30 6.34 -0.98 0.50
C ILE A 30 5.07 -1.72 0.91
N VAL A 31 4.03 -0.96 1.21
CA VAL A 31 2.68 -1.45 1.52
C VAL A 31 1.85 -1.36 0.24
N ILE A 32 1.16 -2.46 -0.09
CA ILE A 32 0.14 -2.48 -1.14
C ILE A 32 -1.13 -3.12 -0.57
N GLY A 33 -2.28 -2.73 -1.08
CA GLY A 33 -3.54 -3.32 -0.66
C GLY A 33 -4.74 -2.54 -1.16
N PHE A 34 -5.91 -2.97 -0.74
CA PHE A 34 -7.17 -2.33 -1.10
C PHE A 34 -7.81 -1.67 0.11
N GLY A 35 -8.48 -0.56 -0.14
CA GLY A 35 -9.40 0.08 0.79
C GLY A 35 -10.63 0.59 0.06
N ARG A 36 -11.47 1.33 0.78
CA ARG A 36 -12.57 2.10 0.19
C ARG A 36 -12.47 3.56 0.57
N ILE A 37 -12.86 4.44 -0.35
CA ILE A 37 -13.05 5.87 -0.10
C ILE A 37 -14.39 6.23 -0.71
N GLU A 38 -15.29 6.79 0.10
CA GLU A 38 -16.67 7.08 -0.29
C GLU A 38 -17.38 5.85 -0.88
N GLY A 39 -17.12 4.68 -0.31
CA GLY A 39 -17.67 3.39 -0.73
C GLY A 39 -17.10 2.82 -2.03
N ARG A 40 -16.18 3.53 -2.71
CA ARG A 40 -15.52 3.08 -3.94
C ARG A 40 -14.19 2.40 -3.61
N THR A 41 -13.92 1.27 -4.27
CA THR A 41 -12.65 0.55 -4.10
C THR A 41 -11.48 1.39 -4.63
N VAL A 42 -10.44 1.51 -3.82
CA VAL A 42 -9.16 2.15 -4.17
C VAL A 42 -8.02 1.17 -3.90
N GLY A 43 -7.04 1.13 -4.81
CA GLY A 43 -5.75 0.52 -4.58
C GLY A 43 -4.86 1.51 -3.83
N ILE A 44 -4.00 1.03 -2.95
CA ILE A 44 -3.08 1.88 -2.19
C ILE A 44 -1.68 1.35 -2.38
N VAL A 45 -0.73 2.24 -2.69
CA VAL A 45 0.71 1.97 -2.74
C VAL A 45 1.43 3.01 -1.89
N ALA A 46 2.12 2.58 -0.84
CA ALA A 46 2.77 3.52 0.08
C ALA A 46 4.09 2.98 0.63
N ASN A 47 5.11 3.85 0.72
CA ASN A 47 6.39 3.52 1.34
C ASN A 47 6.23 3.34 2.86
N GLN A 48 6.94 2.38 3.45
CA GLN A 48 6.94 2.12 4.89
C GLN A 48 8.28 2.53 5.52
N PRO A 49 8.37 3.71 6.16
CA PRO A 49 9.61 4.19 6.76
C PRO A 49 10.18 3.27 7.84
N MET A 50 9.35 2.46 8.50
CA MET A 50 9.81 1.52 9.54
C MET A 50 10.59 0.32 8.98
N ALA A 51 10.58 0.10 7.66
CA ALA A 51 11.28 -1.01 7.01
C ALA A 51 12.24 -0.47 5.94
N LEU A 52 13.55 -0.73 6.09
CA LEU A 52 14.60 -0.24 5.19
C LEU A 52 14.49 1.27 4.87
N ALA A 53 14.04 2.07 5.83
CA ALA A 53 13.77 3.50 5.68
C ALA A 53 12.78 3.86 4.54
N GLY A 54 11.96 2.91 4.08
CA GLY A 54 11.02 3.10 2.97
C GLY A 54 11.67 3.22 1.59
N VAL A 55 12.95 2.84 1.45
CA VAL A 55 13.68 2.88 0.18
C VAL A 55 13.10 1.86 -0.80
N LEU A 56 13.04 2.21 -2.08
CA LEU A 56 12.67 1.29 -3.15
C LEU A 56 13.87 0.42 -3.57
N ASP A 57 13.66 -0.89 -3.51
CA ASP A 57 14.57 -1.93 -3.98
C ASP A 57 13.90 -2.78 -5.08
N ILE A 58 14.57 -3.85 -5.52
CA ILE A 58 14.07 -4.73 -6.59
C ILE A 58 12.74 -5.40 -6.19
N ASP A 59 12.62 -5.91 -4.97
CA ASP A 59 11.46 -6.69 -4.55
C ASP A 59 10.23 -5.81 -4.30
N SER A 60 10.41 -4.67 -3.63
CA SER A 60 9.37 -3.65 -3.47
C SER A 60 8.91 -3.08 -4.81
N SER A 61 9.83 -2.84 -5.75
CA SER A 61 9.48 -2.39 -7.11
C SER A 61 8.66 -3.44 -7.86
N ARG A 62 9.04 -4.72 -7.81
CA ARG A 62 8.27 -5.81 -8.42
C ARG A 62 6.90 -5.98 -7.78
N LYS A 63 6.83 -5.89 -6.46
CA LYS A 63 5.59 -5.96 -5.67
C LYS A 63 4.61 -4.85 -6.10
N ALA A 64 5.06 -3.60 -6.06
CA ALA A 64 4.24 -2.44 -6.42
C ALA A 64 3.85 -2.43 -7.90
N ALA A 65 4.78 -2.69 -8.82
CA ALA A 65 4.51 -2.67 -10.25
C ALA A 65 3.44 -3.69 -10.67
N ARG A 66 3.47 -4.91 -10.11
CA ARG A 66 2.45 -5.92 -10.40
C ARG A 66 1.08 -5.52 -9.85
N PHE A 67 1.04 -4.90 -8.68
CA PHE A 67 -0.18 -4.40 -8.07
C PHE A 67 -0.81 -3.26 -8.88
N VAL A 68 0.00 -2.27 -9.27
CA VAL A 68 -0.46 -1.15 -10.12
C VAL A 68 -1.07 -1.66 -11.43
N ARG A 69 -0.40 -2.61 -12.10
CA ARG A 69 -0.93 -3.23 -13.32
C ARG A 69 -2.24 -3.98 -13.11
N PHE A 70 -2.43 -4.59 -11.94
CA PHE A 70 -3.69 -5.24 -11.60
C PHE A 70 -4.79 -4.20 -11.42
N CYS A 71 -4.55 -3.14 -10.65
CA CYS A 71 -5.52 -2.05 -10.46
C CYS A 71 -5.96 -1.44 -11.80
N ASP A 72 -5.01 -1.12 -12.66
CA ASP A 72 -5.25 -0.60 -14.02
C ASP A 72 -6.13 -1.56 -14.85
N ALA A 73 -5.80 -2.86 -14.88
CA ALA A 73 -6.54 -3.86 -15.66
C ALA A 73 -8.02 -4.01 -15.23
N PHE A 74 -8.36 -3.67 -13.99
CA PHE A 74 -9.72 -3.76 -13.45
C PHE A 74 -10.37 -2.39 -13.22
N ASN A 75 -9.77 -1.30 -13.73
CA ASN A 75 -10.24 0.08 -13.55
C ASN A 75 -10.40 0.48 -12.07
N ILE A 76 -9.53 -0.03 -11.21
CA ILE A 76 -9.46 0.35 -9.79
C ILE A 76 -8.52 1.57 -9.69
N PRO A 77 -8.99 2.72 -9.19
CA PRO A 77 -8.14 3.88 -8.96
C PRO A 77 -7.05 3.57 -7.92
N ILE A 78 -5.90 4.23 -8.02
CA ILE A 78 -4.75 4.12 -7.09
C ILE A 78 -4.53 5.45 -6.40
#